data_AF-A0A527W401-F1
#
_entry.id   AF-A0A527W401-F1
#
_cell.length_a   1.000
_cell.length_b   1.000
_cell.length_c   1.000
_cell.angle_alpha   90.00
_cell.angle_beta   90.00
_cell.angle_gamma   90.00
#
_symmetry.space_group_name_H-M   'P 1'
#
loop_
_entity.id
_entity.type
_entity.pdbx_description
1 polymer ?
#
loop_
_entity_poly.entity_id
_entity_poly.type
_entity_poly.pdbx_seq_one_letter_code
_entity_poly.pdbx_strand_id
1 'polypeptide(L)' 'ERNFARRDRAIELARKLGKSPIHVALAYVLAQPFPSVPLIGPRTLDELEDSLKALDVKLTPEDLAWLDEGAERRRA' A
#
# COMPACT_ATOMS: atom_id res chain seq x y z
N GLU A 1 2.34 -0.33 17.70
CA GLU A 1 1.21 0.59 17.46
C GLU A 1 1.25 1.27 16.09
N ARG A 2 2.27 2.08 15.76
CA ARG A 2 2.36 2.81 14.47
C ARG A 2 2.16 1.95 13.21
N ASN A 3 2.79 0.77 13.14
CA ASN A 3 2.65 -0.12 11.99
C ASN A 3 1.24 -0.72 11.85
N PHE A 4 0.56 -0.99 12.96
CA PHE A 4 -0.84 -1.44 12.93
C PHE A 4 -1.75 -0.33 12.42
N ALA A 5 -1.53 0.93 12.83
CA ALA A 5 -2.27 2.06 12.27
C ALA A 5 -2.03 2.26 10.77
N ARG A 6 -0.81 1.99 10.26
CA ARG A 6 -0.54 1.98 8.80
C ARG A 6 -1.30 0.86 8.09
N ARG A 7 -1.29 -0.35 8.66
CA ARG A 7 -2.06 -1.50 8.15
C ARG A 7 -3.55 -1.18 8.07
N ASP A 8 -4.12 -0.60 9.11
CA ASP A 8 -5.56 -0.32 9.18
C ASP A 8 -5.97 0.74 8.14
N ARG A 9 -5.12 1.75 7.89
CA ARG A 9 -5.32 2.71 6.79
C ARG A 9 -5.18 2.09 5.41
N ALA A 10 -4.24 1.15 5.22
CA ALA A 10 -4.13 0.40 3.97
C ALA A 10 -5.39 -0.44 3.71
N ILE A 11 -5.98 -1.06 4.75
CA ILE A 11 -7.26 -1.77 4.66
C ILE A 11 -8.39 -0.82 4.27
N GLU A 12 -8.45 0.37 4.89
CA GLU A 12 -9.46 1.37 4.56
C GLU A 12 -9.35 1.84 3.11
N LEU A 13 -8.14 2.19 2.66
CA LEU A 13 -7.91 2.65 1.29
C LEU A 13 -8.22 1.54 0.28
N ALA A 14 -7.81 0.31 0.57
CA ALA A 14 -8.11 -0.85 -0.28
C ALA A 14 -9.62 -1.03 -0.48
N ARG A 15 -10.42 -0.85 0.58
CA ARG A 15 -11.89 -0.88 0.49
C ARG A 15 -12.44 0.22 -0.43
N LYS A 16 -11.93 1.46 -0.31
CA LYS A 16 -12.32 2.59 -1.19
C LYS A 16 -12.00 2.32 -2.66
N LEU A 17 -10.89 1.63 -2.92
CA LEU A 17 -10.42 1.28 -4.26
C LEU A 17 -11.00 -0.03 -4.81
N GLY A 18 -11.76 -0.80 -4.01
CA GLY A 18 -12.24 -2.13 -4.41
C GLY A 18 -11.10 -3.14 -4.63
N LYS A 19 -10.01 -3.03 -3.86
CA LYS A 19 -8.80 -3.85 -3.97
C LYS A 19 -8.50 -4.59 -2.67
N SER A 20 -7.54 -5.51 -2.72
CA SER A 20 -7.01 -6.18 -1.52
C SER A 20 -6.02 -5.27 -0.79
N PRO A 21 -5.92 -5.33 0.56
CA PRO A 21 -4.91 -4.58 1.32
C PRO A 21 -3.47 -4.85 0.87
N ILE A 22 -3.17 -6.06 0.38
CA ILE A 22 -1.84 -6.39 -0.13
C ILE A 22 -1.50 -5.61 -1.40
N HIS A 23 -2.49 -5.33 -2.26
CA HIS A 23 -2.30 -4.53 -3.48
C HIS A 23 -1.86 -3.11 -3.12
N VAL A 24 -2.52 -2.50 -2.13
CA VAL A 24 -2.17 -1.16 -1.62
C VAL A 24 -0.78 -1.15 -0.97
N ALA A 25 -0.47 -2.16 -0.17
CA ALA A 25 0.83 -2.23 0.51
C ALA A 25 2.00 -2.36 -0.47
N LEU A 26 1.86 -3.18 -1.52
CA LEU A 26 2.88 -3.35 -2.56
C LEU A 26 2.98 -2.11 -3.46
N ALA A 27 1.85 -1.52 -3.84
CA ALA A 27 1.81 -0.27 -4.61
C ALA A 27 2.46 0.89 -3.85
N TYR A 28 2.33 0.96 -2.52
CA TYR A 28 3.01 1.94 -1.69
C TYR A 28 4.54 1.83 -1.81
N VAL A 29 5.09 0.61 -1.85
CA VAL A 29 6.53 0.39 -2.06
C VAL A 29 6.93 0.86 -3.46
N LEU A 30 6.17 0.49 -4.50
CA LEU A 30 6.46 0.88 -5.88
C LEU A 30 6.37 2.40 -6.14
N ALA A 31 5.57 3.11 -5.34
CA ALA A 31 5.34 4.54 -5.48
C ALA A 31 6.35 5.43 -4.73
N GLN A 32 7.37 4.85 -4.09
CA GLN A 32 8.38 5.65 -3.39
C GLN A 32 9.21 6.50 -4.38
N PRO A 33 9.71 7.68 -3.97
CA PRO A 33 10.44 8.60 -4.84
C PRO A 33 11.86 8.12 -5.20
N PHE A 34 12.30 6.98 -4.65
CA PHE A 34 13.60 6.36 -4.91
C PHE A 34 13.42 4.98 -5.53
N PRO A 35 14.39 4.48 -6.31
CA PRO A 35 14.33 3.14 -6.90
C PRO A 35 14.07 2.08 -5.83
N SER A 36 12.88 1.50 -5.87
CA SER A 36 12.41 0.55 -4.87
C SER A 36 11.56 -0.51 -5.53
N VAL A 37 11.67 -1.73 -5.02
CA VAL A 37 10.92 -2.88 -5.50
C VAL A 37 10.44 -3.71 -4.30
N PRO A 38 9.17 -4.12 -4.26
CA PRO A 38 8.70 -5.02 -3.21
C PRO A 38 9.25 -6.43 -3.46
N LEU A 39 10.02 -6.95 -2.50
CA LEU A 39 10.39 -8.36 -2.50
C LEU A 39 9.26 -9.18 -1.86
N ILE A 40 8.62 -10.04 -2.65
CA ILE A 40 7.50 -10.88 -2.21
C ILE A 40 7.91 -12.35 -2.14
N GLY A 41 7.27 -13.10 -1.24
CA GLY A 41 7.50 -14.55 -1.04
C GLY A 41 6.20 -15.35 -1.00
N PRO A 42 5.43 -15.39 -2.10
CA PRO A 42 4.20 -16.17 -2.18
C PRO A 42 4.51 -17.68 -2.07
N ARG A 43 3.63 -18.42 -1.39
CA ARG A 43 3.70 -19.88 -1.24
C ARG A 43 2.90 -20.62 -2.33
N THR A 44 2.02 -19.91 -3.02
CA THR A 44 1.15 -20.45 -4.08
C THR A 44 1.19 -19.54 -5.31
N LEU A 45 0.76 -20.07 -6.46
CA LEU A 45 0.59 -19.27 -7.68
C LEU A 45 -0.49 -18.20 -7.51
N ASP A 46 -1.60 -18.54 -6.86
CA ASP A 46 -2.67 -17.57 -6.60
C ASP A 46 -2.18 -16.38 -5.76
N GLU A 47 -1.32 -16.60 -4.77
CA GLU A 47 -0.71 -15.52 -3.97
C GLU A 47 0.24 -14.65 -4.82
N LEU A 48 0.98 -15.26 -5.75
CA LEU A 48 1.83 -14.54 -6.69
C LEU A 48 0.97 -13.67 -7.62
N GLU A 49 -0.04 -14.26 -8.25
CA GLU A 49 -0.97 -13.56 -9.15
C GLU A 49 -1.71 -12.43 -8.42
N ASP A 50 -2.14 -12.66 -7.18
CA ASP A 50 -2.78 -11.63 -6.38
C ASP A 50 -1.80 -10.49 -6.05
N SER A 51 -0.54 -10.79 -5.75
CA SER A 51 0.48 -9.77 -5.50
C SER A 51 0.75 -8.90 -6.73
N LEU A 52 0.73 -9.49 -7.94
CA LEU A 52 0.96 -8.77 -9.20
C LEU A 52 -0.13 -7.75 -9.52
N LYS A 53 -1.36 -7.91 -9.02
CA LYS A 53 -2.45 -6.93 -9.16
C LYS A 53 -2.15 -5.58 -8.51
N ALA A 54 -1.11 -5.50 -7.67
CA ALA A 54 -0.61 -4.23 -7.14
C ALA A 54 -0.14 -3.27 -8.25
N LEU A 55 0.29 -3.79 -9.41
CA LEU A 55 0.73 -2.98 -10.55
C LEU A 55 -0.40 -2.13 -11.16
N ASP A 56 -1.66 -2.51 -10.93
CA ASP A 56 -2.84 -1.77 -11.39
C ASP A 56 -3.26 -0.65 -10.42
N VAL A 57 -2.61 -0.54 -9.25
CA VAL A 57 -2.96 0.45 -8.23
C VAL A 57 -2.06 1.67 -8.37
N LYS A 58 -2.66 2.81 -8.73
CA LYS A 58 -1.98 4.11 -8.75
C LYS A 58 -2.37 4.89 -7.49
N LEU A 59 -1.39 5.12 -6.62
CA LEU A 59 -1.56 5.92 -5.40
C LEU A 59 -1.19 7.38 -5.70
N THR A 60 -2.04 8.32 -5.29
CA THR A 60 -1.72 9.74 -5.40
C THR A 60 -0.74 10.18 -4.29
N PRO A 61 -0.12 11.36 -4.39
CA PRO A 61 0.67 11.90 -3.29
C PRO A 61 -0.11 11.99 -1.95
N GLU A 62 -1.41 12.29 -2.02
CA GLU A 62 -2.31 12.33 -0.87
C GLU A 62 -2.53 10.93 -0.28
N ASP A 63 -2.68 9.90 -1.10
CA ASP A 63 -2.77 8.51 -0.64
C ASP A 63 -1.50 8.08 0.10
N LEU A 64 -0.33 8.42 -0.44
CA LEU A 64 0.96 8.10 0.18
C LEU A 64 1.12 8.80 1.54
N ALA A 65 0.77 10.09 1.61
CA ALA A 65 0.77 10.84 2.86
C ALA A 65 -0.23 10.26 3.87
N TRP A 66 -1.44 9.90 3.41
CA TRP A 66 -2.45 9.25 4.22
C TRP A 66 -1.96 7.91 4.78
N LEU A 67 -1.34 7.06 3.97
CA LEU A 67 -0.81 5.76 4.39
C LEU A 67 0.33 5.89 5.40
N ASP A 68 1.21 6.88 5.25
CA ASP A 68 2.36 7.05 6.12
C ASP A 68 1.99 7.75 7.44
N GLU A 69 1.32 8.90 7.33
CA GLU A 69 1.15 9.89 8.40
C GLU A 69 -0.28 9.95 8.94
N GLY A 70 -1.29 9.76 8.08
CA GLY A 70 -2.70 9.74 8.47
C GLY A 70 -3.25 11.15 8.57
N ALA A 71 -4.37 11.36 9.28
CA ALA A 71 -4.96 12.70 9.43
C ALA A 71 -4.08 13.69 10.21
N GLU A 72 -3.08 13.20 10.95
CA GLU A 72 -2.51 13.89 12.12
C GLU A 72 -1.01 14.26 11.99
N ARG A 73 -0.49 14.49 10.78
CA ARG A 73 0.76 15.27 10.64
C ARG A 73 0.69 16.25 9.48
N ARG A 74 0.02 17.39 9.70
CA ARG A 74 0.50 18.63 9.07
C ARG A 74 1.80 19.00 9.78
N ARG A 75 2.93 18.80 9.13
CA ARG A 75 4.23 19.25 9.63
C ARG A 75 4.12 20.74 10.01
N ALA A 76 4.49 21.07 11.25
CA ALA A 76 4.79 22.44 11.65
C ALA A 76 6.04 22.94 10.91
#